data_AF-A0A4Y2NLX1-F1
#
_entry.id   AF-A0A4Y2NLX1-F1
#
_cell.length_a   1.000
_cell.length_b   1.000
_cell.length_c   1.000
_cell.angle_alpha   90.00
_cell.angle_beta   90.00
_cell.angle_gamma   90.00
#
_symmetry.space_group_name_H-M   'P 1'
#
loop_
_entity.id
_entity.type
_entity.pdbx_description
1 polymer ?
#
loop_
_entity_poly.entity_id
_entity_poly.type
_entity_poly.pdbx_seq_one_letter_code
_entity_poly.pdbx_strand_id
1 'polypeptide(L)'
;MSNEEDKEDDGRSKPYACDTCDRAFAVEQELRLHLSEHIKCTAGNCDFEAHPKIVALHKKMQHETGYAEAINKLKDAEEIAKWRAERKR
;
A
#
# COMPACT_ATOMS: atom_id res chain seq x y z
N MET A 1 -3.06 -23.16 17.38
CA MET A 1 -1.93 -22.55 18.09
C MET A 1 -1.61 -21.28 17.32
N SER A 2 -2.20 -20.17 17.75
CA SER A 2 -1.99 -18.87 17.13
C SER A 2 -0.58 -18.43 17.50
N ASN A 3 0.31 -18.43 16.52
CA ASN A 3 1.68 -17.97 16.69
C ASN A 3 1.61 -16.44 16.58
N GLU A 4 1.38 -15.78 17.70
CA GLU A 4 1.42 -14.33 17.83
C GLU A 4 2.88 -13.93 17.68
N GLU A 5 3.19 -13.32 16.54
CA GLU A 5 4.52 -12.84 16.18
C GLU A 5 4.97 -11.78 17.19
N ASP A 6 5.95 -12.18 18.00
CA ASP A 6 6.69 -11.38 18.96
C ASP A 6 7.31 -10.16 18.24
N LYS A 7 6.63 -9.01 18.34
CA LYS A 7 7.17 -7.72 17.90
C LYS A 7 8.06 -7.21 19.03
N GLU A 8 9.37 -7.32 18.81
CA GLU A 8 10.41 -6.79 19.69
C GLU A 8 10.15 -5.31 19.98
N ASP A 9 9.68 -5.05 21.22
CA ASP A 9 9.48 -3.74 21.83
C ASP A 9 10.85 -3.16 22.22
N ASP A 10 11.50 -2.50 21.27
CA ASP A 10 12.47 -1.44 21.60
C ASP A 10 11.65 -0.36 22.31
N GLY A 11 11.78 -0.26 23.64
CA GLY A 11 10.98 0.58 24.55
C GLY A 11 10.94 2.09 24.29
N ARG A 12 11.17 2.52 23.06
CA ARG A 12 10.83 3.82 22.50
C ARG A 12 9.49 3.69 21.78
N SER A 13 8.39 3.92 22.51
CA SER A 13 7.05 3.97 21.92
C SER A 13 7.04 4.92 20.71
N LYS A 14 6.55 4.44 19.56
CA LYS A 14 6.38 5.22 18.34
C LYS A 14 4.87 5.40 18.06
N PRO A 15 4.19 6.28 18.82
CA PRO A 15 2.74 6.39 18.73
C PRO A 15 2.26 7.05 17.43
N TYR A 16 3.16 7.68 16.67
CA TYR A 16 2.83 8.40 15.44
C TYR A 16 3.11 7.52 14.23
N ALA A 17 2.11 6.81 13.75
CA ALA A 17 2.22 5.96 12.56
C ALA A 17 1.60 6.62 11.32
N CYS A 18 2.15 6.32 10.15
CA CYS A 18 1.59 6.70 8.87
C CYS A 18 0.63 5.61 8.37
N ASP A 19 -0.65 5.95 8.18
CA ASP A 19 -1.66 5.01 7.67
C ASP A 19 -1.39 4.49 6.25
N THR A 20 -0.62 5.22 5.44
CA THR A 20 -0.38 4.86 4.04
C THR A 20 0.77 3.87 3.83
N CYS A 21 1.73 3.81 4.76
CA CYS A 21 2.92 2.95 4.60
C CYS A 21 3.38 2.26 5.91
N ASP A 22 2.55 2.30 6.95
CA ASP A 22 2.75 1.67 8.25
C ASP A 22 4.05 2.05 8.98
N ARG A 23 4.69 3.14 8.56
CA ARG A 23 5.93 3.63 9.18
C ARG A 23 5.61 4.41 10.44
N ALA A 24 6.22 4.01 11.56
CA ALA A 24 6.02 4.63 12.87
C ALA A 24 7.20 5.53 13.28
N PHE A 25 6.88 6.63 13.96
CA PHE A 25 7.79 7.68 14.41
C PHE A 25 7.62 7.95 15.91
N ALA A 26 8.70 8.41 16.55
CA ALA A 26 8.69 8.69 17.99
C ALA A 26 7.95 9.99 18.32
N VAL A 27 7.94 10.95 17.39
CA VAL A 27 7.30 12.27 17.57
C VAL A 27 6.44 12.70 16.37
N GLU A 28 5.44 13.54 16.64
CA GLU A 28 4.49 14.03 15.63
C GLU A 28 5.18 14.80 14.49
N GLN A 29 6.20 15.59 14.81
CA GLN A 29 6.94 16.38 13.82
C GLN A 29 7.61 15.50 12.76
N GLU A 30 8.16 14.35 13.16
CA GLU A 30 8.75 13.39 12.23
C GLU A 30 7.69 12.79 11.31
N LEU A 31 6.51 12.46 11.85
CA LEU A 31 5.38 12.00 11.04
C LEU A 31 4.93 13.09 10.05
N ARG A 32 4.79 14.35 10.49
CA ARG A 32 4.39 15.45 9.58
C ARG A 32 5.42 15.67 8.48
N LEU A 33 6.71 15.66 8.80
CA LEU A 33 7.77 15.76 7.81
C LEU A 33 7.71 14.58 6.84
N HIS A 34 7.55 13.37 7.34
CA HIS A 34 7.39 12.18 6.51
C HIS A 34 6.20 12.27 5.56
N LEU A 35 5.04 12.71 6.03
CA LEU A 35 3.84 12.91 5.20
C LEU A 35 4.07 13.97 4.12
N SER A 36 4.90 14.99 4.39
CA SER A 36 5.26 16.00 3.37
C SER A 36 6.12 15.44 2.24
N GLU A 37 6.77 14.29 2.44
CA GLU A 37 7.53 13.58 1.40
C GLU A 37 6.67 12.61 0.58
N HIS A 38 5.38 12.44 0.92
CA HIS A 38 4.47 11.64 0.11
C HIS A 38 4.22 12.34 -1.22
N ILE A 39 4.28 11.56 -2.29
CA ILE A 39 3.90 12.00 -3.62
C ILE A 39 2.76 11.14 -4.13
N LYS A 40 1.84 11.76 -4.87
CA LYS A 40 0.82 11.02 -5.60
C LYS A 40 1.43 10.29 -6.78
N CYS A 41 0.94 9.08 -7.04
CA CYS A 41 1.30 8.33 -8.24
C CYS A 41 0.97 9.15 -9.49
N THR A 42 1.95 9.24 -10.40
CA THR A 42 1.81 10.02 -11.65
C THR A 42 1.15 9.23 -12.78
N ALA A 43 0.78 7.98 -12.54
CA ALA A 43 0.20 7.09 -13.54
C ALA A 43 -1.34 7.17 -13.53
N GLY A 44 -1.93 7.68 -14.60
CA GLY A 44 -3.38 7.69 -14.82
C GLY A 44 -4.20 8.21 -13.63
N ASN A 45 -5.48 7.82 -13.56
CA ASN A 45 -6.36 8.08 -12.43
C ASN A 45 -6.05 7.13 -11.25
N CYS A 46 -4.79 7.10 -10.81
CA CYS A 46 -4.36 6.33 -9.64
C CYS A 46 -4.32 7.22 -8.40
N ASP A 47 -5.06 6.82 -7.37
CA ASP A 47 -5.15 7.54 -6.10
C ASP A 47 -4.11 7.08 -5.07
N PHE A 48 -3.14 6.27 -5.47
CA PHE A 48 -2.06 5.85 -4.58
C PHE A 48 -1.10 7.01 -4.30
N GLU A 49 -0.78 7.25 -3.03
CA GLU A 49 0.29 8.16 -2.59
C GLU A 49 1.22 7.43 -1.64
N ALA A 50 2.51 7.75 -1.67
CA ALA A 50 3.50 7.28 -0.70
C ALA A 50 4.82 8.04 -0.91
N HIS A 51 5.83 7.75 -0.10
CA HIS A 51 7.20 8.21 -0.37
C HIS A 51 7.65 7.83 -1.80
N PRO A 52 8.42 8.68 -2.52
CA PRO A 52 8.76 8.53 -3.94
C PRO A 52 9.31 7.16 -4.35
N LYS A 53 10.15 6.57 -3.50
CA LYS A 53 10.68 5.20 -3.73
C LYS A 53 9.59 4.14 -3.81
N ILE A 54 8.58 4.23 -2.94
CA ILE A 54 7.45 3.29 -2.91
C ILE A 54 6.55 3.54 -4.11
N VAL A 55 6.30 4.79 -4.48
CA VAL A 55 5.52 5.14 -5.67
C VAL A 55 6.17 4.62 -6.95
N ALA A 56 7.50 4.70 -7.07
CA ALA A 56 8.24 4.11 -8.19
C ALA A 56 8.07 2.58 -8.25
N LEU A 57 8.18 1.89 -7.11
CA LEU A 57 7.95 0.45 -7.03
C LEU A 57 6.49 0.08 -7.36
N HIS A 58 5.53 0.79 -6.77
CA HIS A 58 4.10 0.66 -7.06
C HIS A 58 3.85 0.79 -8.57
N LYS A 59 4.43 1.82 -9.21
CA LYS A 59 4.27 2.05 -10.65
C LYS A 59 4.80 0.86 -11.46
N LYS A 60 5.99 0.39 -11.11
CA LYS A 60 6.58 -0.80 -11.75
C LYS A 60 5.74 -2.05 -11.57
N MET A 61 5.17 -2.25 -10.38
CA MET A 61 4.43 -3.47 -10.06
C MET A 61 2.97 -3.45 -10.54
N GLN A 62 2.32 -2.28 -10.60
CA GLN A 62 0.89 -2.16 -10.88
C GLN A 62 0.60 -1.67 -12.30
N HIS A 63 1.41 -0.75 -12.81
CA HIS A 63 1.19 -0.14 -14.12
C HIS A 63 2.07 -0.76 -15.21
N GLU A 64 3.33 -1.08 -14.92
CA GLU A 64 4.22 -1.68 -15.93
C GLU A 64 3.95 -3.17 -16.17
N THR A 65 3.48 -3.92 -15.16
CA THR A 65 3.13 -5.35 -15.32
C THR A 65 1.75 -5.58 -15.95
N GLY A 66 0.94 -4.53 -16.14
CA GLY A 66 -0.43 -4.62 -16.63
C GLY A 66 -1.44 -5.26 -15.66
N TYR A 67 -1.03 -5.61 -14.42
CA TYR A 67 -1.91 -6.25 -13.44
C TYR A 67 -3.09 -5.35 -13.06
N ALA A 68 -2.84 -4.04 -12.85
CA ALA A 68 -3.91 -3.10 -12.52
C ALA A 68 -4.85 -2.83 -13.71
N GLU A 69 -4.36 -2.90 -14.95
CA GLU A 69 -5.23 -2.82 -16.13
C GLU A 69 -6.10 -4.06 -16.28
N ALA A 70 -5.55 -5.26 -16.04
CA ALA A 70 -6.31 -6.51 -16.08
C ALA A 70 -7.43 -6.53 -15.03
N ILE A 71 -7.17 -6.00 -13.83
CA ILE A 71 -8.17 -5.90 -12.76
C ILE A 71 -9.20 -4.79 -13.05
N ASN A 72 -8.78 -3.61 -13.54
CA ASN A 72 -9.70 -2.51 -13.86
C ASN A 72 -10.61 -2.80 -15.08
N LYS A 73 -10.25 -3.75 -15.94
CA LYS A 73 -11.10 -4.21 -17.05
C LYS A 73 -12.28 -5.08 -16.58
N LEU A 74 -12.19 -5.71 -15.41
CA LEU A 74 -13.28 -6.49 -14.82
C LEU A 74 -14.32 -5.52 -14.21
N LYS A 75 -15.19 -4.98 -15.06
CA LYS A 75 -16.26 -4.05 -14.65
C LYS A 75 -17.59 -4.75 -14.37
N ASP A 76 -17.80 -5.91 -14.98
CA ASP A 76 -19.02 -6.70 -14.81
C ASP A 76 -18.94 -7.61 -13.57
N ALA A 77 -20.00 -7.58 -12.76
CA ALA A 77 -20.09 -8.34 -11.51
C ALA A 77 -19.94 -9.86 -11.73
N GLU A 78 -20.38 -10.35 -12.90
CA GLU A 78 -20.26 -11.75 -13.29
C GLU A 78 -18.81 -12.15 -13.61
N GLU A 79 -18.05 -11.29 -14.29
CA GLU A 79 -16.62 -11.51 -14.57
C GLU A 79 -15.77 -11.42 -13.30
N ILE A 80 -16.11 -10.50 -12.39
CA ILE A 80 -15.46 -10.41 -11.07
C ILE A 80 -15.69 -11.69 -10.26
N ALA A 81 -16.91 -12.25 -10.27
CA ALA A 81 -17.24 -13.48 -9.55
C ALA A 81 -16.48 -14.69 -10.09
N LYS A 82 -16.37 -14.81 -11.43
CA LYS A 82 -15.61 -15.87 -12.09
C LYS A 82 -14.11 -15.77 -11.79
N TRP A 83 -13.54 -14.56 -11.86
CA TRP A 83 -12.13 -14.31 -11.52
C TRP A 83 -11.80 -14.65 -10.06
N ARG A 84 -12.73 -14.34 -9.13
CA ARG A 84 -12.60 -14.71 -7.71
C ARG A 84 -12.67 -16.23 -7.49
N ALA A 85 -13.54 -16.94 -8.22
CA ALA A 85 -13.68 -18.40 -8.11
C ALA A 85 -12.45 -19.15 -8.65
N GLU A 86 -11.89 -18.69 -9.78
CA GLU A 86 -10.71 -19.31 -10.42
C GLU A 86 -9.43 -19.18 -9.56
N ARG A 87 -9.33 -18.10 -8.79
CA ARG A 87 -8.18 -17.81 -7.92
C ARG A 87 -8.35 -18.34 -6.49
N LYS A 88 -9.45 -19.04 -6.19
CA LYS A 88 -9.73 -19.67 -4.89
C LYS A 88 -9.23 -21.12 -4.81
N ARG A 89 -8.24 -21.49 -5.63
CA ARG A 89 -7.56 -22.80 -5.58
C ARG A 89 -6.30 -22.75 -4.73
#